data_AF-A0A942C0E5-F1
#
_entry.id   AF-A0A942C0E5-F1
#
_cell.length_a   1.000
_cell.length_b   1.000
_cell.length_c   1.000
_cell.angle_alpha   90.00
_cell.angle_beta   90.00
_cell.angle_gamma   90.00
#
_symmetry.space_group_name_H-M   'P 1'
#
loop_
_entity.id
_entity.type
_entity.pdbx_description
1 polymer ?
#
loop_
_entity_poly.entity_id
_entity_poly.type
_entity_poly.pdbx_seq_one_letter_code
_entity_poly.pdbx_strand_id
1 'polypeptide(L)'
;MRTLATLTHWLFCRRTLFIVTIISVLALLVSPELKVTQPVKAATTWTVYPIGCNYTSIQAANDAVTTVHGDTIMVFAGTYIEDVAITKSLIVMGAGVGSTTVSGPLGGNGATFTIQANNVELKNFKITREGNNAGQWNDPTLNSAGIAIQGAFTGANIHDNLITQNRTGIDINGGGYDAVPGQFAVEIQSPVDAAGQRIVTAGLSGNLITSQVTGAAQVGIGQAFNEKEVFASFSNWLTGGCQARATISTTSPRVPNGLGVLIPTGQAGSLKFNVGAAVGLIMTPRTAPWRGIRTLHKTAVTTSTLTIPVLTPVC
;
A
#
# COMPACT_ATOMS: atom_id res chain seq x y z
N MET A 1 -80.53 30.39 11.28
CA MET A 1 -79.80 29.43 10.41
C MET A 1 -78.47 30.05 10.02
N ARG A 2 -77.39 29.25 9.99
CA ARG A 2 -75.99 29.57 9.61
C ARG A 2 -75.02 29.90 10.76
N THR A 3 -74.80 28.96 11.67
CA THR A 3 -73.63 28.96 12.57
C THR A 3 -73.17 27.54 12.90
N LEU A 4 -72.66 26.80 11.91
CA LEU A 4 -71.93 25.55 12.18
C LEU A 4 -70.91 25.14 11.10
N ALA A 5 -70.77 25.89 9.99
CA ALA A 5 -69.93 25.48 8.85
C ALA A 5 -68.54 26.16 8.76
N THR A 6 -68.21 27.09 9.66
CA THR A 6 -66.97 27.91 9.53
C THR A 6 -65.81 27.49 10.42
N LEU A 7 -66.02 26.59 11.41
CA LEU A 7 -64.95 26.17 12.32
C LEU A 7 -64.16 24.94 11.85
N THR A 8 -64.75 24.11 10.98
CA THR A 8 -64.11 22.88 10.46
C THR A 8 -63.14 23.14 9.30
N HIS A 9 -63.29 24.23 8.56
CA HIS A 9 -62.36 24.61 7.47
C HIS A 9 -61.04 25.23 7.99
N TRP A 10 -61.05 25.89 9.16
CA TRP A 10 -59.87 26.54 9.75
C TRP A 10 -58.90 25.55 10.42
N LEU A 11 -59.41 24.47 11.02
CA LEU A 11 -58.55 23.43 11.62
C LEU A 11 -57.91 22.50 10.58
N PHE A 12 -58.55 22.29 9.42
CA PHE A 12 -57.96 21.49 8.34
C PHE A 12 -56.84 22.23 7.61
N CYS A 13 -56.98 23.53 7.34
CA CYS A 13 -55.97 24.31 6.62
C CYS A 13 -54.65 24.47 7.42
N ARG A 14 -54.70 24.57 8.76
CA ARG A 14 -53.52 24.70 9.62
C ARG A 14 -52.76 23.38 9.86
N ARG A 15 -53.44 22.24 9.84
CA ARG A 15 -52.80 20.91 9.99
C ARG A 15 -52.07 20.47 8.73
N THR A 16 -52.62 20.76 7.55
CA THR A 16 -51.98 20.42 6.28
C THR A 16 -50.74 21.28 6.01
N LEU A 17 -50.73 22.56 6.44
CA LEU A 17 -49.58 23.45 6.26
C LEU A 17 -48.37 23.10 7.16
N PHE A 18 -48.61 22.58 8.37
CA PHE A 18 -47.56 22.12 9.29
C PHE A 18 -46.97 20.74 8.91
N ILE A 19 -47.79 19.85 8.34
CA ILE A 19 -47.33 18.53 7.87
C ILE A 19 -46.50 18.68 6.58
N VAL A 20 -46.87 19.60 5.69
CA VAL A 20 -46.10 19.87 4.45
C VAL A 20 -44.73 20.50 4.75
N THR A 21 -44.60 21.35 5.77
CA THR A 21 -43.32 21.95 6.17
C THR A 21 -42.39 20.97 6.88
N ILE A 22 -42.91 20.05 7.70
CA ILE A 22 -42.12 19.01 8.36
C ILE A 22 -41.65 17.95 7.35
N ILE A 23 -42.48 17.58 6.36
CA ILE A 23 -42.10 16.63 5.29
C ILE A 23 -41.02 17.23 4.38
N SER A 24 -41.04 18.55 4.10
CA SER A 24 -39.98 19.21 3.33
C SER A 24 -38.65 19.34 4.08
N VAL A 25 -38.66 19.46 5.41
CA VAL A 25 -37.43 19.52 6.23
C VAL A 25 -36.86 18.12 6.50
N LEU A 26 -37.71 17.09 6.61
CA LEU A 26 -37.28 15.71 6.79
C LEU A 26 -36.76 15.06 5.48
N ALA A 27 -37.21 15.52 4.31
CA ALA A 27 -36.66 15.12 3.01
C ALA A 27 -35.22 15.64 2.75
N LEU A 28 -34.77 16.68 3.46
CA LEU A 28 -33.38 17.15 3.42
C LEU A 28 -32.42 16.35 4.33
N LEU A 29 -32.94 15.55 5.27
CA LEU A 29 -32.14 14.79 6.23
C LEU A 29 -31.87 13.33 5.80
N VAL A 30 -32.45 12.90 4.67
CA VAL A 30 -32.31 11.51 4.15
C VAL A 30 -31.92 11.50 2.67
N SER A 31 -31.48 12.63 2.10
CA SER A 31 -30.84 12.58 0.79
C SER A 31 -29.53 11.80 0.91
N PRO A 32 -29.32 10.71 0.13
CA PRO A 32 -27.95 10.30 -0.13
C PRO A 32 -27.25 11.53 -0.71
N GLU A 33 -26.05 11.84 -0.21
CA GLU A 33 -25.21 12.90 -0.76
C GLU A 33 -25.29 12.83 -2.28
N LEU A 34 -25.97 13.79 -2.89
CA LEU A 34 -25.88 13.94 -4.33
C LEU A 34 -24.41 14.23 -4.54
N LYS A 35 -23.67 13.24 -5.04
CA LYS A 35 -22.39 13.49 -5.70
C LYS A 35 -22.74 14.36 -6.89
N VAL A 36 -22.82 15.66 -6.66
CA VAL A 36 -22.70 16.66 -7.70
C VAL A 36 -21.39 16.28 -8.36
N THR A 37 -21.50 15.62 -9.51
CA THR A 37 -20.35 15.40 -10.37
C THR A 37 -20.05 16.79 -10.86
N GLN A 38 -19.23 17.52 -10.09
CA GLN A 38 -18.76 18.81 -10.51
C GLN A 38 -18.15 18.60 -11.89
N PRO A 39 -18.36 19.52 -12.85
CA PRO A 39 -17.61 19.44 -14.09
C PRO A 39 -16.14 19.31 -13.69
N VAL A 40 -15.51 18.19 -14.06
CA VAL A 40 -14.09 17.97 -13.76
C VAL A 40 -13.39 19.16 -14.39
N LYS A 41 -12.90 20.08 -13.54
CA LYS A 41 -12.12 21.23 -13.98
C LYS A 41 -11.05 20.67 -14.91
N ALA A 42 -11.03 21.14 -16.15
CA ALA A 42 -10.02 20.70 -17.11
C ALA A 42 -8.64 20.93 -16.49
N ALA A 43 -7.78 19.91 -16.58
CA ALA A 43 -6.41 19.99 -16.07
C ALA A 43 -5.75 21.26 -16.61
N THR A 44 -5.35 22.13 -15.69
CA THR A 44 -4.72 23.41 -16.01
C THR A 44 -3.21 23.22 -16.05
N THR A 45 -2.53 23.92 -16.97
CA THR A 45 -1.06 23.96 -17.00
C THR A 45 -0.58 25.26 -16.38
N TRP A 46 0.28 25.14 -15.37
CA TRP A 46 0.93 26.25 -14.68
C TRP A 46 2.40 26.33 -15.08
N THR A 47 2.88 27.52 -15.46
CA THR A 47 4.26 27.70 -15.91
C THR A 47 5.18 28.19 -14.80
N VAL A 48 6.41 27.66 -14.77
CA VAL A 48 7.46 28.05 -13.83
C VAL A 48 8.68 28.56 -14.58
N TYR A 49 9.06 29.82 -14.32
CA TYR A 49 10.29 30.45 -14.82
C TYR A 49 10.58 31.72 -14.01
N PRO A 50 11.83 32.15 -13.85
CA PRO A 50 12.15 33.29 -12.99
C PRO A 50 11.44 34.61 -13.35
N ILE A 51 11.02 34.83 -14.60
CA ILE A 51 10.35 36.07 -15.04
C ILE A 51 9.22 35.77 -16.03
N GLY A 52 8.04 36.35 -15.85
CA GLY A 52 6.97 36.33 -16.87
C GLY A 52 6.16 35.03 -16.98
N CYS A 53 6.27 34.14 -15.98
CA CYS A 53 5.45 32.93 -15.84
C CYS A 53 4.50 33.03 -14.65
N ASN A 54 3.65 32.00 -14.46
CA ASN A 54 2.71 31.99 -13.33
C ASN A 54 3.43 31.98 -11.98
N TYR A 55 4.54 31.24 -11.89
CA TYR A 55 5.33 31.09 -10.68
C TYR A 55 6.83 31.19 -10.98
N THR A 56 7.60 31.56 -9.96
CA THR A 56 9.06 31.69 -10.04
C THR A 56 9.80 30.46 -9.51
N SER A 57 9.15 29.58 -8.75
CA SER A 57 9.67 28.30 -8.26
C SER A 57 8.65 27.18 -8.40
N ILE A 58 9.12 25.93 -8.38
CA ILE A 58 8.28 24.74 -8.48
C ILE A 58 7.47 24.57 -7.18
N GLN A 59 8.09 24.81 -6.02
CA GLN A 59 7.39 24.75 -4.73
C GLN A 59 6.24 25.77 -4.66
N ALA A 60 6.43 26.99 -5.16
CA ALA A 60 5.36 28.01 -5.17
C ALA A 60 4.17 27.57 -6.06
N ALA A 61 4.45 26.94 -7.20
CA ALA A 61 3.42 26.38 -8.05
C ALA A 61 2.67 25.21 -7.38
N ASN A 62 3.38 24.34 -6.65
CA ASN A 62 2.79 23.28 -5.85
C ASN A 62 1.88 23.82 -4.72
N ASP A 63 2.35 24.83 -3.98
CA ASP A 63 1.66 25.33 -2.78
C ASP A 63 0.45 26.20 -3.12
N ALA A 64 0.43 26.79 -4.31
CA ALA A 64 -0.66 27.66 -4.73
C ALA A 64 -2.04 26.99 -4.64
N VAL A 65 -3.00 27.68 -4.04
CA VAL A 65 -4.39 27.22 -3.90
C VAL A 65 -5.07 27.01 -5.26
N THR A 66 -4.62 27.72 -6.29
CA THR A 66 -5.12 27.61 -7.66
C THR A 66 -4.68 26.32 -8.37
N THR A 67 -3.54 25.75 -7.97
CA THR A 67 -3.03 24.47 -8.45
C THR A 67 -3.75 23.35 -7.71
N VAL A 68 -4.50 22.53 -8.44
CA VAL A 68 -5.33 21.46 -7.89
C VAL A 68 -4.91 20.08 -8.42
N HIS A 69 -5.43 19.02 -7.81
CA HIS A 69 -5.18 17.65 -8.27
C HIS A 69 -5.56 17.48 -9.75
N GLY A 70 -4.70 16.82 -10.52
CA GLY A 70 -4.82 16.62 -11.96
C GLY A 70 -4.17 17.72 -12.80
N ASP A 71 -3.77 18.86 -12.22
CA ASP A 71 -3.07 19.93 -12.95
C ASP A 71 -1.63 19.51 -13.33
N THR A 72 -1.06 20.27 -14.26
CA THR A 72 0.33 20.11 -14.72
C THR A 72 1.15 21.34 -14.35
N ILE A 73 2.34 21.13 -13.80
CA ILE A 73 3.38 22.16 -13.62
C ILE A 73 4.41 21.97 -14.73
N MET A 74 4.46 22.92 -15.67
CA MET A 74 5.43 22.97 -16.75
C MET A 74 6.57 23.92 -16.38
N VAL A 75 7.76 23.35 -16.18
CA VAL A 75 8.96 24.08 -15.77
C VAL A 75 9.82 24.34 -17.00
N PHE A 76 10.06 25.62 -17.28
CA PHE A 76 10.90 26.00 -18.43
C PHE A 76 12.39 25.72 -18.17
N ALA A 77 13.22 25.97 -19.17
CA ALA A 77 14.66 25.79 -19.07
C ALA A 77 15.24 26.73 -18.00
N GLY A 78 16.15 26.21 -17.17
CA GLY A 78 16.72 26.95 -16.06
C GLY A 78 17.32 26.04 -14.98
N THR A 79 18.02 26.67 -14.04
CA THR A 79 18.51 26.02 -12.83
C THR A 79 17.71 26.53 -11.64
N TYR A 80 17.06 25.62 -10.93
CA TYR A 80 16.22 25.89 -9.78
C TYR A 80 16.89 25.31 -8.55
N ILE A 81 17.28 26.17 -7.61
CA ILE A 81 17.89 25.75 -6.34
C ILE A 81 16.78 25.74 -5.30
N GLU A 82 16.15 24.59 -5.11
CA GLU A 82 15.02 24.40 -4.20
C GLU A 82 14.83 22.93 -3.84
N ASP A 83 14.17 22.69 -2.71
CA ASP A 83 13.57 21.40 -2.40
C ASP A 83 12.07 21.48 -2.68
N VAL A 84 11.54 20.46 -3.35
CA VAL A 84 10.14 20.42 -3.79
C VAL A 84 9.40 19.27 -3.12
N ALA A 85 8.44 19.58 -2.25
CA ALA A 85 7.49 18.62 -1.68
C ALA A 85 6.19 18.60 -2.50
N ILE A 86 6.02 17.57 -3.34
CA ILE A 86 4.82 17.42 -4.17
C ILE A 86 3.70 16.80 -3.33
N THR A 87 2.78 17.65 -2.87
CA THR A 87 1.69 17.28 -1.94
C THR A 87 0.34 17.07 -2.64
N LYS A 88 0.29 17.27 -3.96
CA LYS A 88 -0.91 17.12 -4.80
C LYS A 88 -0.64 16.11 -5.92
N SER A 89 -1.71 15.51 -6.44
CA SER A 89 -1.63 14.63 -7.61
C SER A 89 -1.37 15.48 -8.85
N LEU A 90 -0.13 15.58 -9.29
CA LEU A 90 0.30 16.51 -10.34
C LEU A 90 1.18 15.81 -11.38
N ILE A 91 1.16 16.34 -12.60
CA ILE A 91 2.24 16.11 -13.56
C ILE A 91 3.21 17.28 -13.41
N VAL A 92 4.44 17.00 -12.99
CA VAL A 92 5.52 17.98 -12.91
C VAL A 92 6.54 17.64 -13.97
N MET A 93 6.73 18.53 -14.94
CA MET A 93 7.58 18.26 -16.10
C MET A 93 8.55 19.40 -16.41
N GLY A 94 9.81 19.06 -16.61
CA GLY A 94 10.84 19.98 -17.09
C GLY A 94 10.87 20.08 -18.62
N ALA A 95 11.65 21.03 -19.13
CA ALA A 95 11.88 21.22 -20.57
C ALA A 95 12.89 20.21 -21.17
N GLY A 96 13.35 19.24 -20.38
CA GLY A 96 14.30 18.20 -20.77
C GLY A 96 15.52 18.15 -19.84
N VAL A 97 16.14 16.97 -19.75
CA VAL A 97 17.29 16.73 -18.85
C VAL A 97 18.52 17.60 -19.15
N GLY A 98 18.64 18.14 -20.37
CA GLY A 98 19.70 19.09 -20.73
C GLY A 98 19.34 20.55 -20.48
N SER A 99 18.07 20.85 -20.18
CA SER A 99 17.51 22.21 -20.18
C SER A 99 17.03 22.66 -18.80
N THR A 100 16.47 21.75 -18.00
CA THR A 100 15.93 22.06 -16.68
C THR A 100 16.69 21.27 -15.61
N THR A 101 17.41 21.98 -14.74
CA THR A 101 18.13 21.41 -13.59
C THR A 101 17.45 21.84 -12.31
N VAL A 102 17.18 20.88 -11.41
CA VAL A 102 16.76 21.15 -10.04
C VAL A 102 17.85 20.65 -9.10
N SER A 103 18.34 21.55 -8.25
CA SER A 103 19.44 21.28 -7.31
C SER A 103 18.97 21.53 -5.88
N GLY A 104 18.98 20.48 -5.06
CA GLY A 104 18.61 20.59 -3.65
C GLY A 104 19.65 21.39 -2.85
N PRO A 105 19.28 22.44 -2.11
CA PRO A 105 20.22 23.29 -1.37
C PRO A 105 20.89 22.56 -0.21
N LEU A 106 22.00 23.12 0.29
CA LEU A 106 22.55 22.74 1.60
C LEU A 106 21.61 23.22 2.71
N GLY A 107 21.39 22.40 3.73
CA GLY A 107 20.43 22.66 4.80
C GLY A 107 18.97 22.39 4.39
N GLY A 108 18.78 21.69 3.27
CA GLY A 108 17.48 21.28 2.74
C GLY A 108 16.75 20.23 3.59
N ASN A 109 15.54 19.87 3.16
CA ASN A 109 14.64 18.95 3.86
C ASN A 109 14.95 17.46 3.58
N GLY A 110 16.17 17.15 3.17
CA GLY A 110 16.68 15.79 2.98
C GLY A 110 16.56 15.25 1.55
N ALA A 111 15.71 15.81 0.69
CA ALA A 111 15.63 15.43 -0.72
C ALA A 111 15.23 16.58 -1.64
N THR A 112 15.80 16.61 -2.84
CA THR A 112 15.51 17.64 -3.86
C THR A 112 14.05 17.57 -4.33
N PHE A 113 13.52 16.37 -4.53
CA PHE A 113 12.08 16.13 -4.70
C PHE A 113 11.58 15.15 -3.64
N THR A 114 10.49 15.49 -2.97
CA THR A 114 9.76 14.59 -2.06
C THR A 114 8.35 14.38 -2.60
N ILE A 115 8.00 13.13 -2.93
CA ILE A 115 6.67 12.74 -3.39
C ILE A 115 5.81 12.42 -2.16
N GLN A 116 4.75 13.21 -1.96
CA GLN A 116 3.84 13.13 -0.81
C GLN A 116 2.36 12.99 -1.23
N ALA A 117 2.10 12.51 -2.44
CA ALA A 117 0.75 12.32 -2.96
C ALA A 117 0.66 11.11 -3.90
N ASN A 118 -0.57 10.62 -4.08
CA ASN A 118 -0.87 9.58 -5.09
C ASN A 118 -0.88 10.18 -6.50
N ASN A 119 -0.65 9.34 -7.51
CA ASN A 119 -0.80 9.68 -8.93
C ASN A 119 0.03 10.92 -9.34
N VAL A 120 1.30 10.94 -8.94
CA VAL A 120 2.26 11.98 -9.32
C VAL A 120 3.09 11.48 -10.50
N GLU A 121 3.26 12.32 -11.53
CA GLU A 121 4.19 12.08 -12.63
C GLU A 121 5.31 13.12 -12.55
N LEU A 122 6.56 12.68 -12.48
CA LEU A 122 7.73 13.56 -12.47
C LEU A 122 8.65 13.19 -13.64
N LYS A 123 8.86 14.12 -14.57
CA LYS A 123 9.62 13.84 -15.79
C LYS A 123 10.44 15.00 -16.35
N ASN A 124 11.41 14.68 -17.21
CA ASN A 124 12.19 15.63 -18.01
C ASN A 124 13.07 16.62 -17.21
N PHE A 125 13.58 16.21 -16.05
CA PHE A 125 14.52 17.01 -15.25
C PHE A 125 15.90 16.39 -15.17
N LYS A 126 16.94 17.23 -15.07
CA LYS A 126 18.16 16.86 -14.35
C LYS A 126 17.97 17.15 -12.87
N ILE A 127 18.15 16.13 -12.02
CA ILE A 127 17.92 16.22 -10.58
C ILE A 127 19.24 15.95 -9.86
N THR A 128 19.66 16.91 -9.03
CA THR A 128 20.90 16.85 -8.28
C THR A 128 20.75 17.55 -6.93
N ARG A 129 21.86 17.72 -6.22
CA ARG A 129 21.98 18.46 -4.97
C ARG A 129 23.21 19.35 -5.01
N GLU A 130 23.24 20.39 -4.18
CA GLU A 130 24.44 21.16 -3.90
C GLU A 130 25.45 20.36 -3.06
N GLY A 131 26.69 20.84 -2.99
CA GLY A 131 27.75 20.20 -2.18
C GLY A 131 28.35 18.93 -2.80
N ASN A 132 28.47 18.87 -4.12
CA ASN A 132 29.08 17.76 -4.88
C ASN A 132 30.60 17.93 -5.08
N ASN A 133 31.32 18.32 -4.03
CA ASN A 133 32.78 18.39 -4.03
C ASN A 133 33.36 17.58 -2.87
N ALA A 134 34.63 17.21 -2.99
CA ALA A 134 35.30 16.31 -2.05
C ALA A 134 35.29 16.84 -0.61
N GLY A 135 35.38 18.17 -0.41
CA GLY A 135 35.39 18.79 0.92
C GLY A 135 34.04 18.77 1.61
N GLN A 136 32.94 18.83 0.86
CA GLN A 136 31.57 18.87 1.41
C GLN A 136 30.88 17.51 1.41
N TRP A 137 31.50 16.46 0.85
CA TRP A 137 30.85 15.15 0.70
C TRP A 137 30.28 14.57 2.01
N ASN A 138 30.95 14.82 3.13
CA ASN A 138 30.55 14.36 4.47
C ASN A 138 29.72 15.38 5.26
N ASP A 139 29.32 16.50 4.66
CA ASP A 139 28.50 17.51 5.33
C ASP A 139 27.11 16.91 5.66
N PRO A 140 26.67 16.93 6.94
CA PRO A 140 25.39 16.36 7.34
C PRO A 140 24.18 17.17 6.85
N THR A 141 24.38 18.39 6.37
CA THR A 141 23.32 19.28 5.88
C THR A 141 22.93 19.04 4.42
N LEU A 142 23.65 18.15 3.72
CA LEU A 142 23.33 17.78 2.34
C LEU A 142 22.07 16.94 2.27
N ASN A 143 21.26 17.16 1.23
CA ASN A 143 20.20 16.24 0.88
C ASN A 143 20.74 14.80 0.69
N SER A 144 20.06 13.85 1.32
CA SER A 144 20.39 12.43 1.25
C SER A 144 19.90 11.79 -0.04
N ALA A 145 18.79 12.28 -0.61
CA ALA A 145 18.21 11.74 -1.84
C ALA A 145 17.99 12.79 -2.93
N GLY A 146 18.05 12.39 -4.19
CA GLY A 146 17.55 13.21 -5.29
C GLY A 146 16.03 13.24 -5.31
N ILE A 147 15.42 12.05 -5.23
CA ILE A 147 13.97 11.87 -5.14
C ILE A 147 13.67 10.98 -3.94
N ALA A 148 12.73 11.38 -3.09
CA ALA A 148 12.26 10.60 -1.96
C ALA A 148 10.74 10.35 -2.07
N ILE A 149 10.30 9.10 -1.88
CA ILE A 149 8.89 8.73 -1.76
C ILE A 149 8.67 8.26 -0.32
N GLN A 150 8.15 9.13 0.53
CA GLN A 150 8.11 8.95 1.99
C GLN A 150 6.67 8.77 2.47
N GLY A 151 6.11 7.58 2.28
CA GLY A 151 4.73 7.24 2.65
C GLY A 151 4.10 6.18 1.76
N ALA A 152 2.91 5.71 2.14
CA ALA A 152 2.14 4.70 1.39
C ALA A 152 1.41 5.31 0.19
N PHE A 153 2.14 5.97 -0.70
CA PHE A 153 1.60 6.56 -1.92
C PHE A 153 1.59 5.55 -3.07
N THR A 154 0.61 5.68 -3.96
CA THR A 154 0.41 4.80 -5.12
C THR A 154 0.40 5.61 -6.41
N GLY A 155 0.85 5.00 -7.52
CA GLY A 155 0.82 5.64 -8.83
C GLY A 155 1.86 6.75 -9.03
N ALA A 156 2.99 6.74 -8.31
CA ALA A 156 4.12 7.63 -8.61
C ALA A 156 4.86 7.13 -9.86
N ASN A 157 4.81 7.90 -10.95
CA ASN A 157 5.50 7.61 -12.20
C ASN A 157 6.69 8.57 -12.38
N ILE A 158 7.90 8.05 -12.18
CA ILE A 158 9.14 8.84 -12.25
C ILE A 158 9.94 8.33 -13.46
N HIS A 159 9.98 9.12 -14.54
CA HIS A 159 10.60 8.69 -15.80
C HIS A 159 11.25 9.86 -16.55
N ASP A 160 12.13 9.56 -17.51
CA ASP A 160 12.82 10.57 -18.35
C ASP A 160 13.57 11.65 -17.56
N ASN A 161 14.04 11.31 -16.35
CA ASN A 161 14.88 12.19 -15.53
C ASN A 161 16.34 11.71 -15.56
N LEU A 162 17.28 12.66 -15.51
CA LEU A 162 18.69 12.40 -15.23
C LEU A 162 18.97 12.70 -13.76
N ILE A 163 19.04 11.65 -12.93
CA ILE A 163 19.31 11.78 -11.49
C ILE A 163 20.80 11.54 -11.26
N THR A 164 21.53 12.55 -10.78
CA THR A 164 22.99 12.48 -10.70
C THR A 164 23.56 13.22 -9.50
N GLN A 165 24.70 12.73 -9.00
CA GLN A 165 25.48 13.31 -7.90
C GLN A 165 24.75 13.35 -6.53
N ASN A 166 23.59 12.71 -6.41
CA ASN A 166 22.90 12.50 -5.13
C ASN A 166 23.53 11.32 -4.38
N ARG A 167 23.46 11.31 -3.03
CA ARG A 167 23.94 10.15 -2.23
C ARG A 167 23.09 8.91 -2.52
N THR A 168 21.78 9.09 -2.48
CA THR A 168 20.78 8.15 -2.98
C THR A 168 20.10 8.78 -4.19
N GLY A 169 20.02 8.08 -5.32
CA GLY A 169 19.30 8.61 -6.49
C GLY A 169 17.81 8.74 -6.20
N ILE A 170 17.16 7.61 -5.91
CA ILE A 170 15.76 7.51 -5.54
C ILE A 170 15.68 6.72 -4.23
N ASP A 171 15.11 7.33 -3.19
CA ASP A 171 14.79 6.71 -1.92
C ASP A 171 13.28 6.41 -1.87
N ILE A 172 12.89 5.14 -1.74
CA ILE A 172 11.49 4.73 -1.64
C ILE A 172 11.28 4.13 -0.27
N ASN A 173 10.67 4.91 0.61
CA ASN A 173 10.41 4.55 2.00
C ASN A 173 8.91 4.74 2.30
N GLY A 174 8.09 4.04 1.52
CA GLY A 174 6.70 3.75 1.87
C GLY A 174 6.65 2.40 2.59
N GLY A 175 5.82 2.26 3.62
CA GLY A 175 5.75 1.08 4.52
C GLY A 175 5.35 -0.27 3.89
N GLY A 176 5.69 -0.52 2.62
CA GLY A 176 5.40 -1.73 1.84
C GLY A 176 6.60 -2.30 1.09
N TYR A 177 7.85 -1.96 1.41
CA TYR A 177 9.03 -2.68 0.89
C TYR A 177 9.19 -4.04 1.59
N ASP A 178 9.34 -5.12 0.82
CA ASP A 178 9.64 -6.53 1.21
C ASP A 178 9.22 -6.96 2.63
N ALA A 179 8.01 -6.58 3.06
CA ALA A 179 7.50 -7.03 4.34
C ALA A 179 7.28 -8.54 4.26
N VAL A 180 7.83 -9.23 5.26
CA VAL A 180 7.79 -10.69 5.32
C VAL A 180 6.34 -11.13 5.53
N PRO A 181 5.88 -12.25 4.95
CA PRO A 181 4.56 -12.76 5.25
C PRO A 181 4.37 -13.02 6.75
N GLY A 182 3.31 -12.44 7.31
CA GLY A 182 2.83 -12.71 8.68
C GLY A 182 1.59 -13.61 8.69
N GLN A 183 0.98 -13.86 7.53
CA GLN A 183 -0.17 -14.75 7.38
C GLN A 183 -0.20 -15.41 6.01
N PHE A 184 -0.61 -16.66 6.00
CA PHE A 184 -0.79 -17.46 4.81
C PHE A 184 -2.22 -17.96 4.65
N ALA A 185 -2.62 -18.15 3.39
CA ALA A 185 -3.71 -19.01 2.98
C ALA A 185 -3.21 -20.05 1.97
N VAL A 186 -3.80 -21.24 1.99
CA VAL A 186 -3.45 -22.31 1.06
C VAL A 186 -4.63 -23.25 0.86
N GLU A 187 -4.90 -23.61 -0.39
CA GLU A 187 -5.86 -24.67 -0.70
C GLU A 187 -5.28 -26.04 -0.32
N ILE A 188 -6.09 -27.04 -0.01
CA ILE A 188 -5.64 -28.41 0.22
C ILE A 188 -6.65 -29.36 -0.43
N GLN A 189 -6.16 -30.50 -0.90
CA GLN A 189 -7.07 -31.61 -1.25
C GLN A 189 -7.56 -32.28 0.04
N SER A 190 -8.64 -33.04 -0.06
CA SER A 190 -9.11 -33.91 1.00
C SER A 190 -7.95 -34.66 1.67
N PRO A 191 -7.78 -34.56 3.00
CA PRO A 191 -6.79 -35.34 3.72
C PRO A 191 -7.02 -36.86 3.64
N VAL A 192 -8.22 -37.28 3.19
CA VAL A 192 -8.54 -38.69 2.91
C VAL A 192 -7.90 -39.14 1.60
N ASP A 193 -8.01 -38.33 0.55
CA ASP A 193 -7.53 -38.67 -0.80
C ASP A 193 -6.04 -38.36 -1.01
N ALA A 194 -5.54 -37.33 -0.32
CA ALA A 194 -4.18 -36.84 -0.42
C ALA A 194 -3.49 -36.86 0.96
N ALA A 195 -3.41 -38.05 1.55
CA ALA A 195 -2.73 -38.28 2.82
C ALA A 195 -1.25 -37.89 2.71
N GLY A 196 -0.73 -37.13 3.68
CA GLY A 196 0.69 -36.77 3.73
C GLY A 196 1.05 -35.45 3.03
N GLN A 197 0.06 -34.62 2.66
CA GLN A 197 0.31 -33.21 2.33
C GLN A 197 1.11 -32.54 3.46
N ARG A 198 2.12 -31.73 3.14
CA ARG A 198 3.00 -31.12 4.13
C ARG A 198 3.16 -29.63 3.88
N ILE A 199 3.00 -28.84 4.93
CA ILE A 199 3.37 -27.43 4.93
C ILE A 199 4.76 -27.30 5.52
N VAL A 200 5.61 -26.50 4.87
CA VAL A 200 6.95 -26.16 5.34
C VAL A 200 7.08 -24.64 5.29
N THR A 201 7.49 -24.05 6.40
CA THR A 201 7.82 -22.62 6.50
C THR A 201 9.25 -22.44 6.99
N ALA A 202 9.90 -21.38 6.53
CA ALA A 202 11.23 -20.96 6.97
C ALA A 202 11.14 -19.51 7.46
N GLY A 203 11.69 -19.27 8.66
CA GLY A 203 11.69 -17.99 9.32
C GLY A 203 12.61 -16.99 8.61
N LEU A 204 12.17 -15.73 8.56
CA LEU A 204 12.92 -14.62 7.99
C LEU A 204 13.11 -13.51 9.04
N SER A 205 13.18 -13.90 10.31
CA SER A 205 13.48 -13.01 11.43
C SER A 205 14.71 -13.48 12.18
N GLY A 206 15.65 -12.58 12.44
CA GLY A 206 16.79 -12.81 13.33
C GLY A 206 18.14 -12.62 12.65
N ASN A 207 19.13 -13.43 13.01
CA ASN A 207 20.52 -13.22 12.60
C ASN A 207 21.20 -14.55 12.24
N LEU A 208 21.63 -14.67 10.97
CA LEU A 208 22.35 -15.84 10.49
C LEU A 208 23.77 -15.94 11.06
N ILE A 209 24.39 -14.84 11.50
CA ILE A 209 25.72 -14.82 12.15
C ILE A 209 25.66 -15.55 13.48
N THR A 210 24.59 -15.35 14.26
CA THR A 210 24.39 -16.02 15.56
C THR A 210 23.56 -17.29 15.45
N SER A 211 23.19 -17.72 14.23
CA SER A 211 22.29 -18.86 13.97
C SER A 211 20.93 -18.75 14.67
N GLN A 212 20.48 -17.54 14.98
CA GLN A 212 19.19 -17.28 15.62
C GLN A 212 18.18 -16.85 14.57
N VAL A 213 17.56 -17.82 13.88
CA VAL A 213 16.47 -17.57 12.94
C VAL A 213 15.14 -18.04 13.54
N THR A 214 14.12 -17.20 13.44
CA THR A 214 12.80 -17.39 14.05
C THR A 214 11.68 -16.97 13.09
N GLY A 215 10.43 -17.23 13.48
CA GLY A 215 9.24 -16.77 12.77
C GLY A 215 8.52 -17.85 11.94
N ALA A 216 9.07 -19.06 11.83
CA ALA A 216 8.48 -20.13 11.03
C ALA A 216 7.20 -20.74 11.61
N ALA A 217 7.09 -20.83 12.94
CA ALA A 217 5.92 -21.42 13.59
C ALA A 217 4.64 -20.62 13.36
N GLN A 218 3.52 -21.33 13.40
CA GLN A 218 2.21 -20.72 13.46
C GLN A 218 2.04 -19.93 14.76
N VAL A 219 1.40 -18.77 14.63
CA VAL A 219 1.03 -17.88 15.74
C VAL A 219 -0.49 -17.91 15.92
N GLY A 220 -0.93 -18.35 17.10
CA GLY A 220 -2.35 -18.38 17.44
C GLY A 220 -3.15 -19.47 16.71
N ILE A 221 -4.47 -19.26 16.66
CA ILE A 221 -5.45 -20.18 16.05
C ILE A 221 -5.46 -19.95 14.54
N GLY A 222 -5.62 -21.01 13.76
CA GLY A 222 -5.90 -20.89 12.33
C GLY A 222 -7.30 -21.36 11.97
N GLN A 223 -7.62 -21.20 10.69
CA GLN A 223 -8.95 -21.33 10.13
C GLN A 223 -8.93 -22.34 8.99
N ALA A 224 -9.87 -23.25 8.96
CA ALA A 224 -10.10 -24.19 7.89
C ALA A 224 -11.49 -23.94 7.28
N PHE A 225 -11.57 -24.04 5.96
CA PHE A 225 -12.81 -23.94 5.20
C PHE A 225 -12.89 -25.11 4.24
N ASN A 226 -14.07 -25.67 4.02
CA ASN A 226 -14.31 -26.58 2.90
C ASN A 226 -14.77 -25.81 1.65
N GLU A 227 -15.01 -26.53 0.56
CA GLU A 227 -15.48 -25.97 -0.72
C GLU A 227 -16.82 -25.20 -0.64
N LYS A 228 -17.61 -25.41 0.42
CA LYS A 228 -18.87 -24.70 0.68
C LYS A 228 -18.71 -23.55 1.68
N GLU A 229 -17.47 -23.15 1.95
CA GLU A 229 -17.10 -22.11 2.91
C GLU A 229 -17.54 -22.40 4.36
N VAL A 230 -17.78 -23.68 4.70
CA VAL A 230 -18.06 -24.07 6.09
C VAL A 230 -16.78 -23.91 6.90
N PHE A 231 -16.86 -23.05 7.91
CA PHE A 231 -15.74 -22.68 8.76
C PHE A 231 -15.50 -23.65 9.92
N ALA A 232 -14.23 -23.91 10.21
CA ALA A 232 -13.76 -24.47 11.47
C ALA A 232 -12.46 -23.80 11.92
N SER A 233 -12.21 -23.74 13.22
CA SER A 233 -10.91 -23.33 13.76
C SER A 233 -10.03 -24.54 14.05
N PHE A 234 -8.71 -24.36 14.04
CA PHE A 234 -7.76 -25.36 14.51
C PHE A 234 -6.67 -24.79 15.41
N SER A 235 -6.17 -25.65 16.31
CA SER A 235 -5.06 -25.35 17.20
C SER A 235 -3.72 -25.25 16.45
N ASN A 236 -2.71 -24.68 17.12
CA ASN A 236 -1.36 -24.66 16.58
C ASN A 236 -0.89 -26.07 16.17
N TRP A 237 -0.47 -26.22 14.92
CA TRP A 237 0.01 -27.49 14.37
C TRP A 237 1.34 -27.36 13.61
N LEU A 238 1.71 -26.14 13.21
CA LEU A 238 2.96 -25.83 12.53
C LEU A 238 3.99 -25.32 13.54
N THR A 239 4.84 -26.22 14.02
CA THR A 239 5.80 -25.95 15.09
C THR A 239 7.25 -25.93 14.60
N GLY A 240 8.08 -25.09 15.23
CA GLY A 240 9.48 -24.88 14.88
C GLY A 240 9.93 -23.43 15.08
N GLY A 241 11.24 -23.18 15.09
CA GLY A 241 11.80 -21.83 15.22
C GLY A 241 12.25 -21.27 13.87
N CYS A 242 13.41 -21.73 13.41
CA CYS A 242 14.01 -21.40 12.12
C CYS A 242 13.22 -22.02 10.96
N GLN A 243 12.74 -23.24 11.13
CA GLN A 243 11.93 -23.95 10.15
C GLN A 243 10.83 -24.69 10.87
N ALA A 244 9.61 -24.62 10.35
CA ALA A 244 8.48 -25.39 10.84
C ALA A 244 7.96 -26.29 9.74
N ARG A 245 7.53 -27.50 10.14
CA ARG A 245 7.00 -28.52 9.24
C ARG A 245 5.77 -29.13 9.87
N ALA A 246 4.73 -29.33 9.08
CA ALA A 246 3.54 -30.01 9.56
C ALA A 246 2.91 -30.86 8.46
N THR A 247 2.50 -32.07 8.84
CA THR A 247 1.79 -32.99 7.94
C THR A 247 0.29 -32.85 8.16
N ILE A 248 -0.44 -32.69 7.07
CA ILE A 248 -1.89 -32.70 7.01
C ILE A 248 -2.37 -34.16 6.93
N SER A 249 -3.34 -34.49 7.77
CA SER A 249 -4.01 -35.78 7.85
C SER A 249 -5.49 -35.56 8.21
N THR A 250 -6.26 -36.64 8.30
CA THR A 250 -7.69 -36.56 8.64
C THR A 250 -7.96 -35.99 10.04
N THR A 251 -6.96 -35.93 10.92
CA THR A 251 -7.08 -35.42 12.30
C THR A 251 -6.13 -34.26 12.61
N SER A 252 -5.29 -33.85 11.66
CA SER A 252 -4.29 -32.78 11.83
C SER A 252 -4.23 -31.87 10.59
N PRO A 253 -4.34 -30.54 10.72
CA PRO A 253 -4.63 -29.78 11.94
C PRO A 253 -5.95 -30.17 12.62
N ARG A 254 -5.99 -30.04 13.95
CA ARG A 254 -7.15 -30.45 14.76
C ARG A 254 -8.28 -29.43 14.66
N VAL A 255 -9.29 -29.73 13.86
CA VAL A 255 -10.60 -29.05 13.83
C VAL A 255 -11.65 -29.86 14.62
N PRO A 256 -12.79 -29.26 15.03
CA PRO A 256 -13.94 -30.01 15.54
C PRO A 256 -14.33 -31.15 14.59
N ASN A 257 -14.56 -32.35 15.13
CA ASN A 257 -14.93 -33.57 14.40
C ASN A 257 -13.88 -34.11 13.39
N GLY A 258 -12.72 -33.46 13.25
CA GLY A 258 -11.63 -33.92 12.39
C GLY A 258 -11.66 -33.31 10.99
N LEU A 259 -10.47 -33.09 10.43
CA LEU A 259 -10.28 -32.41 9.14
C LEU A 259 -10.80 -33.25 7.97
N GLY A 260 -10.73 -34.58 8.07
CA GLY A 260 -11.31 -35.48 7.07
C GLY A 260 -12.84 -35.46 7.04
N VAL A 261 -13.49 -35.03 8.13
CA VAL A 261 -14.95 -34.82 8.16
C VAL A 261 -15.31 -33.45 7.58
N LEU A 262 -14.49 -32.43 7.85
CA LEU A 262 -14.67 -31.10 7.27
C LEU A 262 -14.45 -31.11 5.75
N ILE A 263 -13.43 -31.84 5.28
CA ILE A 263 -13.02 -31.96 3.87
C ILE A 263 -12.99 -33.45 3.50
N PRO A 264 -14.18 -34.08 3.29
CA PRO A 264 -14.33 -35.48 2.92
C PRO A 264 -13.75 -35.78 1.52
N THR A 265 -13.76 -37.06 1.16
CA THR A 265 -13.29 -37.54 -0.15
C THR A 265 -13.98 -36.79 -1.31
N GLY A 266 -13.22 -36.50 -2.35
CA GLY A 266 -13.66 -35.76 -3.54
C GLY A 266 -13.73 -34.25 -3.38
N GLN A 267 -13.43 -33.70 -2.20
CA GLN A 267 -13.49 -32.26 -1.93
C GLN A 267 -12.10 -31.61 -1.79
N ALA A 268 -12.10 -30.29 -1.94
CA ALA A 268 -10.99 -29.43 -1.56
C ALA A 268 -11.41 -28.53 -0.39
N GLY A 269 -10.41 -27.94 0.27
CA GLY A 269 -10.63 -26.93 1.29
C GLY A 269 -9.47 -25.94 1.33
N SER A 270 -9.52 -25.00 2.27
CA SER A 270 -8.45 -24.04 2.48
C SER A 270 -8.08 -23.95 3.95
N LEU A 271 -6.80 -23.67 4.20
CA LEU A 271 -6.27 -23.35 5.52
C LEU A 271 -5.76 -21.91 5.49
N LYS A 272 -6.03 -21.16 6.55
CA LYS A 272 -5.51 -19.80 6.78
C LYS A 272 -4.93 -19.69 8.18
N PHE A 273 -3.70 -19.20 8.31
CA PHE A 273 -3.01 -19.17 9.59
C PHE A 273 -1.93 -18.08 9.62
N ASN A 274 -1.67 -17.53 10.82
CA ASN A 274 -0.60 -16.55 11.04
C ASN A 274 0.72 -17.26 11.30
N VAL A 275 1.82 -16.58 11.01
CA VAL A 275 3.20 -16.94 11.35
C VAL A 275 3.91 -15.71 11.91
N GLY A 276 5.09 -15.89 12.53
CA GLY A 276 5.84 -14.75 13.08
C GLY A 276 6.40 -13.84 11.98
N ALA A 277 7.14 -14.42 11.04
CA ALA A 277 7.71 -13.78 9.85
C ALA A 277 8.37 -14.91 9.04
N ALA A 278 7.71 -15.42 7.99
CA ALA A 278 8.21 -16.57 7.27
C ALA A 278 7.86 -16.57 5.78
N VAL A 279 8.58 -17.37 5.00
CA VAL A 279 8.16 -17.87 3.69
C VAL A 279 7.74 -19.32 3.82
N GLY A 280 6.88 -19.80 2.92
CA GLY A 280 6.44 -21.19 3.00
C GLY A 280 5.92 -21.76 1.69
N LEU A 281 5.87 -23.08 1.69
CA LEU A 281 5.36 -23.92 0.62
C LEU A 281 4.51 -25.05 1.17
N ILE A 282 3.67 -25.60 0.31
CA ILE A 282 2.99 -26.88 0.54
C ILE A 282 3.53 -27.89 -0.47
N MET A 283 3.82 -29.09 0.04
CA MET A 283 4.26 -30.26 -0.72
C MET A 283 3.13 -31.28 -0.70
N THR A 284 2.73 -31.74 -1.87
CA THR A 284 1.71 -32.79 -2.00
C THR A 284 2.33 -34.07 -2.55
N PRO A 285 2.13 -35.24 -1.89
CA PRO A 285 2.73 -36.50 -2.31
C PRO A 285 2.42 -36.89 -3.76
N ARG A 286 3.34 -37.64 -4.39
CA ARG A 286 3.19 -38.10 -5.79
C ARG A 286 2.01 -39.05 -6.00
N THR A 287 1.54 -39.68 -4.92
CA THR A 287 0.37 -40.57 -4.88
C THR A 287 -0.95 -39.82 -4.93
N ALA A 288 -0.95 -38.51 -4.68
CA ALA A 288 -2.17 -37.71 -4.70
C ALA A 288 -2.60 -37.32 -6.13
N PRO A 289 -3.90 -37.05 -6.35
CA PRO A 289 -4.43 -36.59 -7.64
C PRO A 289 -3.76 -35.29 -8.12
N TRP A 290 -3.71 -34.27 -7.25
CA TRP A 290 -2.93 -33.05 -7.50
C TRP A 290 -1.64 -33.12 -6.71
N ARG A 291 -0.50 -33.00 -7.39
CA ARG A 291 0.82 -33.28 -6.82
C ARG A 291 1.80 -32.19 -7.17
N GLY A 292 2.86 -32.07 -6.37
CA GLY A 292 3.93 -31.11 -6.59
C GLY A 292 4.15 -30.20 -5.38
N ILE A 293 4.93 -29.15 -5.62
CA ILE A 293 5.32 -28.16 -4.62
C ILE A 293 4.79 -26.82 -5.10
N ARG A 294 4.14 -26.07 -4.21
CA ARG A 294 3.58 -24.76 -4.53
C ARG A 294 3.70 -23.81 -3.34
N THR A 295 3.75 -22.52 -3.63
CA THR A 295 3.86 -21.47 -2.61
C THR A 295 2.57 -21.35 -1.81
N LEU A 296 2.69 -20.88 -0.57
CA LEU A 296 1.54 -20.42 0.20
C LEU A 296 1.16 -19.00 -0.24
N HIS A 297 -0.13 -18.67 -0.28
CA HIS A 297 -0.59 -17.33 -0.62
C HIS A 297 -0.42 -16.40 0.57
N LYS A 298 0.27 -15.28 0.39
CA LYS A 298 0.47 -14.26 1.42
C LYS A 298 -0.83 -13.45 1.56
N THR A 299 -1.40 -13.40 2.77
CA THR A 299 -2.65 -12.65 3.03
C THR A 299 -2.48 -11.50 4.01
N ALA A 300 -1.37 -11.47 4.74
CA ALA A 300 -0.92 -10.33 5.54
C ALA A 300 0.61 -10.34 5.66
N VAL A 301 1.19 -9.17 5.94
CA VAL A 301 2.63 -8.96 6.08
C VAL A 301 2.97 -8.43 7.46
N THR A 302 4.24 -8.56 7.85
CA THR A 302 4.79 -8.08 9.12
C THR A 302 6.22 -7.62 8.93
N THR A 303 6.65 -6.64 9.71
CA THR A 303 8.01 -6.10 9.67
C THR A 303 8.95 -7.00 10.47
N SER A 304 10.07 -7.36 9.85
CA SER A 304 11.12 -8.15 10.49
C SER A 304 12.48 -7.86 9.86
N THR A 305 13.55 -8.22 10.56
CA THR A 305 14.93 -8.05 10.10
C THR A 305 15.61 -9.41 10.09
N LEU A 306 16.23 -9.76 8.97
CA LEU A 306 17.14 -10.91 8.86
C LEU A 306 18.55 -10.41 8.57
N THR A 307 19.45 -10.53 9.54
CA THR A 307 20.87 -10.22 9.34
C THR A 307 21.55 -11.37 8.61
N ILE A 308 22.09 -11.10 7.43
CA ILE A 308 22.81 -12.06 6.59
C ILE A 308 24.30 -11.64 6.57
N PRO A 309 25.26 -12.55 6.80
CA PRO A 309 26.67 -12.21 6.67
C PRO A 309 26.99 -11.80 5.22
N VAL A 310 27.77 -10.74 5.06
CA VAL A 310 28.36 -10.41 3.76
C VAL A 310 29.41 -11.46 3.45
N LEU A 311 29.18 -12.29 2.45
CA LEU A 311 30.21 -13.18 1.91
C LEU A 311 31.20 -12.29 1.16
N THR A 312 32.39 -12.06 1.73
CA THR A 312 33.47 -11.41 0.99
C THR A 312 33.90 -12.35 -0.13
N PRO A 313 33.98 -11.89 -1.39
CA PRO A 313 34.51 -12.71 -2.47
C PRO A 313 35.94 -13.13 -2.11
N VAL A 314 36.20 -14.43 -2.21
CA VAL A 314 37.57 -14.96 -2.20
C VAL A 314 38.18 -14.58 -3.55
N CYS A 315 39.11 -13.62 -3.52
CA CYS A 315 39.96 -13.28 -4.65
C CYS A 315 40.99 -14.39 -4.90
#